data_AF-A0A1M8A3S6-F1
#
_entry.id   AF-A0A1M8A3S6-F1
#
_cell.length_a   1.000
_cell.length_b   1.000
_cell.length_c   1.000
_cell.angle_alpha   90.00
_cell.angle_beta   90.00
_cell.angle_gamma   90.00
#
_symmetry.space_group_name_H-M   'P 1'
#
loop_
_entity.id
_entity.type
_entity.pdbx_description
1 polymer ?
#
loop_
_entity_poly.entity_id
_entity_poly.type
_entity_poly.pdbx_seq_one_letter_code
_entity_poly.pdbx_strand_id
1 'polypeptide(L)'
;MAAAPRRQRLPTLLEVLQGKSGAPVDYQSFYDYLQLSWNEDAVAFWTEAQRHEKLCVQYITQHGPAQAPSLHTHFHELINNAEMVYKRYLLSGDHEVLFPHDVRIKMPAQFMPTSTELLHMFEVPKNYIYTRLETDIYPVFLQDHAFHNLTSFRLYLRLFVGLILLWAGLSLGYTFIFLATSRVLRLWVVLPFALAMYMLVSYTYGVDPVLACLGLFESKLFQVRAIQEPIIKGMHRRHATVCAALMVAGTAAFSVLFVLVPGHRL
;
A
#
# COMPACT_ATOMS: atom_id res chain seq x y z
N MET A 1 -0.11 19.10 -22.08
CA MET A 1 -0.57 17.75 -21.66
C MET A 1 -1.97 17.90 -21.12
N ALA A 2 -2.99 17.42 -21.83
CA ALA A 2 -4.37 17.50 -21.37
C ALA A 2 -4.53 16.63 -20.10
N ALA A 3 -5.05 17.22 -19.02
CA ALA A 3 -5.35 16.48 -17.81
C ALA A 3 -6.37 15.38 -18.14
N ALA A 4 -6.01 14.12 -17.94
CA ALA A 4 -6.95 13.01 -18.09
C ALA A 4 -8.19 13.28 -17.23
N PRO A 5 -9.41 12.94 -17.71
CA PRO A 5 -10.64 13.20 -16.97
C PRO A 5 -10.56 12.61 -15.56
N ARG A 6 -10.94 13.39 -14.54
CA ARG A 6 -10.94 12.95 -13.14
C ARG A 6 -11.82 11.70 -13.02
N ARG A 7 -11.21 10.56 -12.67
CA ARG A 7 -11.93 9.31 -12.43
C ARG A 7 -12.82 9.47 -11.20
N GLN A 8 -14.06 8.99 -11.30
CA GLN A 8 -15.02 8.89 -10.18
C GLN A 8 -15.04 7.49 -9.54
N ARG A 9 -14.15 6.61 -9.99
CA ARG A 9 -13.98 5.24 -9.47
C ARG A 9 -12.53 5.02 -9.01
N LEU A 10 -12.33 4.05 -8.12
CA LEU A 10 -11.00 3.54 -7.79
C LEU A 10 -10.33 2.94 -9.06
N PRO A 11 -9.00 3.02 -9.17
CA PRO A 11 -8.29 2.44 -10.31
C PRO A 11 -8.45 0.91 -10.32
N THR A 12 -8.29 0.31 -11.50
CA THR A 12 -8.20 -1.16 -11.65
C THR A 12 -6.74 -1.60 -11.56
N LEU A 13 -6.48 -2.88 -11.22
CA LEU A 13 -5.11 -3.41 -11.18
C LEU A 13 -4.34 -3.14 -12.48
N LEU A 14 -4.96 -3.36 -13.64
CA LEU A 14 -4.34 -3.08 -14.93
C LEU A 14 -3.95 -1.60 -15.11
N GLU A 15 -4.74 -0.66 -14.60
CA GLU A 15 -4.40 0.77 -14.66
C GLU A 15 -3.19 1.09 -13.77
N VAL A 16 -3.09 0.44 -12.60
CA VAL A 16 -1.95 0.58 -11.69
C VAL A 16 -0.68 0.01 -12.32
N LEU A 17 -0.74 -1.21 -12.86
CA LEU A 17 0.37 -1.87 -13.54
C LEU A 17 0.83 -1.12 -14.80
N GLN A 18 -0.06 -0.37 -15.45
CA GLN A 18 0.26 0.48 -16.58
C GLN A 18 0.78 1.88 -16.18
N GLY A 19 0.93 2.17 -14.89
CA GLY A 19 1.37 3.48 -14.40
C GLY A 19 0.38 4.61 -14.66
N LYS A 20 -0.92 4.27 -14.84
CA LYS A 20 -1.97 5.26 -15.08
C LYS A 20 -2.55 5.83 -13.78
N SER A 21 -2.32 5.23 -12.62
CA SER A 21 -2.82 5.71 -11.33
C SER A 21 -1.81 6.58 -10.58
N GLY A 22 -2.31 7.42 -9.67
CA GLY A 22 -1.49 8.25 -8.78
C GLY A 22 -1.40 7.69 -7.36
N ALA A 23 -0.48 8.25 -6.58
CA ALA A 23 -0.30 7.90 -5.17
C ALA A 23 -1.60 8.16 -4.35
N PRO A 24 -1.93 7.33 -3.34
CA PRO A 24 -1.16 6.21 -2.79
C PRO A 24 -1.35 4.86 -3.51
N VAL A 25 -2.05 4.84 -4.65
CA VAL A 25 -2.40 3.61 -5.39
C VAL A 25 -1.68 3.59 -6.74
N ASP A 26 -0.42 4.05 -6.75
CA ASP A 26 0.47 4.02 -7.91
C ASP A 26 1.24 2.69 -7.98
N TYR A 27 1.88 2.43 -9.12
CA TYR A 27 2.71 1.25 -9.33
C TYR A 27 3.78 1.09 -8.24
N GLN A 28 4.44 2.18 -7.85
CA GLN A 28 5.50 2.13 -6.84
C GLN A 28 4.96 1.70 -5.48
N SER A 29 3.83 2.26 -5.02
CA SER A 29 3.21 1.84 -3.77
C SER A 29 2.72 0.39 -3.81
N PHE A 30 2.20 -0.06 -4.96
CA PHE A 30 1.82 -1.47 -5.13
C PHE A 30 3.03 -2.41 -5.11
N TYR A 31 4.13 -2.03 -5.75
CA TYR A 31 5.37 -2.80 -5.72
C TYR A 31 5.93 -2.88 -4.30
N ASP A 32 6.08 -1.75 -3.60
CA ASP A 32 6.54 -1.68 -2.21
C ASP A 32 5.67 -2.57 -1.29
N TYR A 33 4.34 -2.60 -1.52
CA TYR A 33 3.41 -3.48 -0.80
C TYR A 33 3.67 -4.97 -1.06
N LEU A 34 3.92 -5.35 -2.32
CA LEU A 34 4.23 -6.73 -2.69
C LEU A 34 5.55 -7.21 -2.11
N GLN A 35 6.58 -6.34 -2.05
CA GLN A 35 7.87 -6.65 -1.41
C GLN A 35 7.68 -7.05 0.06
N LEU A 36 6.83 -6.34 0.81
CA LEU A 36 6.53 -6.66 2.21
C LEU A 36 5.82 -8.01 2.37
N SER A 37 5.08 -8.45 1.36
CA SER A 37 4.34 -9.71 1.35
C SER A 37 5.10 -10.88 0.72
N TRP A 38 6.36 -10.69 0.31
CA TRP A 38 7.18 -11.68 -0.42
C TRP A 38 6.52 -12.18 -1.72
N ASN A 39 5.75 -11.31 -2.40
CA ASN A 39 5.11 -11.60 -3.69
C ASN A 39 5.71 -10.75 -4.83
N GLU A 40 6.90 -10.19 -4.65
CA GLU A 40 7.54 -9.31 -5.64
C GLU A 40 7.89 -10.04 -6.94
N ASP A 41 8.29 -11.32 -6.86
CA ASP A 41 8.66 -12.10 -8.03
C ASP A 41 7.47 -12.37 -8.95
N ALA A 42 6.25 -12.47 -8.41
CA ALA A 42 5.05 -12.66 -9.19
C ALA A 42 4.77 -11.45 -10.10
N VAL A 43 4.85 -10.22 -9.57
CA VAL A 43 4.65 -9.01 -10.38
C VAL A 43 5.82 -8.74 -11.32
N ALA A 44 7.05 -9.07 -10.89
CA ALA A 44 8.24 -8.97 -11.73
C ALA A 44 8.13 -9.91 -12.95
N PHE A 45 7.81 -11.19 -12.72
CA PHE A 45 7.53 -12.15 -13.77
C PHE A 45 6.42 -11.67 -14.71
N TRP A 46 5.28 -11.21 -14.17
CA TRP A 46 4.17 -10.72 -15.00
C TRP A 46 4.61 -9.58 -15.92
N THR A 47 5.40 -8.64 -15.39
CA THR A 47 5.91 -7.50 -16.14
C THR A 47 6.90 -7.92 -17.22
N GLU A 48 7.81 -8.85 -16.91
CA GLU A 48 8.76 -9.38 -17.90
C GLU A 48 8.08 -10.22 -18.99
N ALA A 49 7.10 -11.04 -18.63
CA ALA A 49 6.29 -11.80 -19.58
C ALA A 49 5.52 -10.86 -20.54
N GLN A 50 4.92 -9.79 -20.02
CA GLN A 50 4.25 -8.78 -20.85
C GLN A 50 5.23 -8.03 -21.77
N ARG A 51 6.45 -7.76 -21.29
CA ARG A 51 7.51 -7.15 -22.12
C ARG A 51 7.93 -8.10 -23.23
N HIS A 52 8.13 -9.38 -22.91
CA HIS A 52 8.50 -10.41 -23.87
C HIS A 52 7.45 -10.55 -24.98
N GLU A 53 6.17 -10.67 -24.62
CA GLU A 53 5.06 -10.76 -25.59
C GLU A 53 5.03 -9.56 -26.56
N LYS A 54 5.26 -8.35 -26.04
CA LYS A 54 5.35 -7.15 -26.88
C LYS A 54 6.52 -7.22 -27.86
N LEU A 55 7.68 -7.73 -27.44
CA LEU A 55 8.84 -7.93 -28.32
C LEU A 55 8.51 -8.97 -29.41
N CYS A 56 7.83 -10.06 -29.06
CA CYS A 56 7.40 -11.09 -30.02
C CYS A 56 6.43 -10.51 -31.06
N VAL A 57 5.42 -9.75 -30.61
CA VAL A 57 4.46 -9.10 -31.52
C VAL A 57 5.15 -8.08 -32.43
N GLN A 58 6.08 -7.28 -31.90
CA GLN A 58 6.86 -6.33 -32.69
C GLN A 58 7.68 -7.05 -33.76
N TYR A 59 8.35 -8.14 -33.39
CA TYR A 59 9.12 -8.96 -34.31
C TYR A 59 8.26 -9.55 -35.43
N ILE A 60 7.12 -10.16 -35.09
CA ILE A 60 6.18 -10.73 -36.08
C ILE A 60 5.65 -9.65 -37.02
N THR A 61 5.30 -8.48 -36.48
CA THR A 61 4.75 -7.36 -37.25
C THR A 61 5.79 -6.77 -38.22
N GLN A 62 7.06 -6.70 -37.81
CA GLN A 62 8.13 -6.11 -38.63
C GLN A 62 8.60 -7.04 -39.75
N HIS A 63 8.51 -8.35 -39.60
CA HIS A 63 9.18 -9.29 -40.51
C HIS A 63 8.25 -10.10 -41.40
N GLY A 64 6.97 -10.28 -41.05
CA GLY A 64 6.06 -11.12 -41.84
C GLY A 64 6.65 -12.52 -42.13
N PRO A 65 6.05 -13.31 -43.03
CA PRO A 65 6.50 -14.68 -43.29
C PRO A 65 7.79 -14.80 -44.13
N ALA A 66 8.44 -13.71 -44.58
CA ALA A 66 9.50 -13.81 -45.57
C ALA A 66 10.52 -12.66 -45.51
N GLN A 67 11.60 -12.81 -44.72
CA GLN A 67 12.89 -12.13 -44.96
C GLN A 67 14.05 -12.68 -44.08
N ALA A 68 15.23 -12.85 -44.69
CA ALA A 68 16.45 -13.50 -44.16
C ALA A 68 17.37 -12.56 -43.31
N PRO A 69 18.70 -12.73 -43.32
CA PRO A 69 19.60 -13.29 -42.30
C PRO A 69 19.75 -12.49 -40.97
N SER A 70 19.43 -11.19 -40.92
CA SER A 70 19.37 -10.42 -39.65
C SER A 70 18.24 -10.90 -38.74
N LEU A 71 17.28 -11.61 -39.32
CA LEU A 71 16.23 -12.37 -38.67
C LEU A 71 16.78 -13.32 -37.57
N HIS A 72 17.96 -13.91 -37.79
CA HIS A 72 18.51 -14.91 -36.88
C HIS A 72 19.01 -14.30 -35.57
N THR A 73 19.63 -13.12 -35.63
CA THR A 73 20.16 -12.43 -34.44
C THR A 73 19.03 -11.92 -33.54
N HIS A 74 18.04 -11.23 -34.11
CA HIS A 74 16.89 -10.74 -33.33
C HIS A 74 16.05 -11.89 -32.76
N PHE A 75 15.83 -12.96 -33.53
CA PHE A 75 15.14 -14.15 -33.02
C PHE A 75 15.91 -14.84 -31.90
N HIS A 76 17.24 -14.93 -32.02
CA HIS A 76 18.09 -15.48 -30.97
C HIS A 76 18.03 -14.62 -29.69
N GLU A 77 17.92 -13.29 -29.79
CA GLU A 77 17.69 -12.41 -28.64
C GLU A 77 16.33 -12.66 -27.97
N LEU A 78 15.29 -12.90 -28.76
CA LEU A 78 13.96 -13.28 -28.26
C LEU A 78 13.99 -14.61 -27.51
N ILE A 79 14.65 -15.64 -28.08
CA ILE A 79 14.83 -16.94 -27.42
C ILE A 79 15.62 -16.77 -26.13
N ASN A 80 16.76 -16.07 -26.15
CA ASN A 80 17.57 -15.83 -24.96
C ASN A 80 16.77 -15.12 -23.88
N ASN A 81 15.96 -14.12 -24.25
CA ASN A 81 15.12 -13.41 -23.29
C ASN A 81 14.06 -14.34 -22.69
N ALA A 82 13.37 -15.14 -23.50
CA ALA A 82 12.42 -16.14 -23.02
C ALA A 82 13.09 -17.15 -22.08
N GLU A 83 14.28 -17.64 -22.45
CA GLU A 83 15.04 -18.61 -21.67
C GLU A 83 15.43 -18.05 -20.31
N MET A 84 15.88 -16.79 -20.27
CA MET A 84 16.21 -16.10 -19.03
C MET A 84 14.98 -15.95 -18.13
N VAL A 85 13.84 -15.50 -18.66
CA VAL A 85 12.59 -15.37 -17.89
C VAL A 85 12.13 -16.73 -17.36
N TYR A 86 12.15 -17.75 -18.22
CA TYR A 86 11.79 -19.12 -17.85
C TYR A 86 12.72 -19.66 -16.75
N LYS A 87 14.04 -19.53 -16.91
CA LYS A 87 15.03 -19.97 -15.91
C LYS A 87 14.93 -19.22 -14.59
N ARG A 88 14.59 -17.94 -14.63
CA ARG A 88 14.55 -17.08 -13.44
C ARG A 88 13.34 -17.36 -12.56
N TYR A 89 12.17 -17.56 -13.18
CA TYR A 89 10.88 -17.56 -12.47
C TYR A 89 10.13 -18.90 -12.49
N LEU A 90 10.40 -19.77 -13.48
CA LEU A 90 9.67 -21.03 -13.66
C LEU A 90 10.53 -22.27 -13.35
N LEU A 91 11.85 -22.13 -13.37
CA LEU A 91 12.79 -23.16 -12.91
C LEU A 91 13.26 -22.85 -11.49
N SER A 92 13.57 -23.91 -10.75
CA SER A 92 13.98 -23.81 -9.35
C SER A 92 15.17 -22.88 -9.16
N GLY A 93 14.98 -21.88 -8.30
CA GLY A 93 15.95 -20.84 -7.99
C GLY A 93 15.40 -19.84 -6.98
N ASP A 94 16.18 -18.81 -6.66
CA ASP A 94 15.85 -17.84 -5.60
C ASP A 94 14.60 -16.99 -5.89
N HIS A 95 14.19 -16.90 -7.16
CA HIS A 95 13.05 -16.11 -7.63
C HIS A 95 11.95 -16.99 -8.24
N GLU A 96 11.92 -18.28 -7.89
CA GLU A 96 10.91 -19.21 -8.39
C GLU A 96 9.51 -18.80 -7.93
N VAL A 97 8.60 -18.59 -8.88
CA VAL A 97 7.19 -18.32 -8.59
C VAL A 97 6.45 -19.64 -8.42
N LEU A 98 5.81 -19.83 -7.28
CA LEU A 98 5.11 -21.08 -6.98
C LEU A 98 3.73 -21.14 -7.64
N PHE A 99 3.58 -22.08 -8.56
CA PHE A 99 2.31 -22.38 -9.23
C PHE A 99 1.64 -23.65 -8.71
N PRO A 100 0.30 -23.67 -8.59
CA PRO A 100 -0.48 -24.89 -8.33
C PRO A 100 -0.26 -25.95 -9.40
N HIS A 101 -0.52 -27.21 -9.05
CA HIS A 101 -0.33 -28.34 -9.95
C HIS A 101 -1.08 -28.17 -11.27
N ASP A 102 -2.33 -27.71 -11.23
CA ASP A 102 -3.20 -27.53 -12.40
C ASP A 102 -2.67 -26.54 -13.44
N VAL A 103 -1.86 -25.57 -12.98
CA VAL A 103 -1.22 -24.59 -13.85
C VAL A 103 0.12 -25.15 -14.34
N ARG A 104 0.87 -25.83 -13.46
CA ARG A 104 2.19 -26.41 -13.77
C ARG A 104 2.12 -27.47 -14.87
N ILE A 105 1.09 -28.31 -14.89
CA ILE A 105 0.91 -29.33 -15.95
C ILE A 105 0.64 -28.73 -17.33
N LYS A 106 0.21 -27.46 -17.39
CA LYS A 106 -0.03 -26.71 -18.62
C LYS A 106 1.21 -25.94 -19.09
N MET A 107 2.24 -25.87 -18.26
CA MET A 107 3.51 -25.24 -18.62
C MET A 107 4.43 -26.25 -19.30
N PRO A 108 5.26 -25.82 -20.27
CA PRO A 108 6.22 -26.71 -20.89
C PRO A 108 7.22 -27.21 -19.85
N ALA A 109 7.43 -28.52 -19.76
CA ALA A 109 8.39 -29.13 -18.84
C ALA A 109 9.85 -28.87 -19.23
N GLN A 110 10.09 -28.60 -20.52
CA GLN A 110 11.42 -28.31 -21.08
C GLN A 110 11.32 -27.07 -21.97
N PHE A 111 12.36 -26.22 -21.93
CA PHE A 111 12.45 -25.03 -22.76
C PHE A 111 12.87 -25.42 -24.18
N MET A 112 11.90 -25.73 -25.03
CA MET A 112 12.12 -26.04 -26.45
C MET A 112 11.02 -25.43 -27.34
N PRO A 113 10.84 -24.09 -27.33
CA PRO A 113 9.70 -23.47 -28.00
C PRO A 113 9.89 -23.36 -29.52
N THR A 114 8.83 -23.68 -30.26
CA THR A 114 8.65 -23.29 -31.67
C THR A 114 8.40 -21.77 -31.77
N SER A 115 8.59 -21.16 -32.95
CA SER A 115 8.37 -19.71 -33.15
C SER A 115 6.99 -19.20 -32.73
N THR A 116 5.93 -19.98 -32.96
CA THR A 116 4.55 -19.69 -32.50
C THR A 116 4.36 -19.92 -31.00
N GLU A 117 5.02 -20.92 -30.43
CA GLU A 117 4.92 -21.24 -29.00
C GLU A 117 5.62 -20.19 -28.15
N LEU A 118 6.71 -19.59 -28.64
CA LEU A 118 7.44 -18.52 -27.96
C LEU A 118 6.55 -17.30 -27.66
N LEU A 119 5.60 -16.97 -28.55
CA LEU A 119 4.65 -15.87 -28.32
C LEU A 119 3.71 -16.16 -27.15
N HIS A 120 3.25 -17.40 -27.00
CA HIS A 120 2.20 -17.78 -26.05
C HIS A 120 2.72 -18.52 -24.81
N MET A 121 4.03 -18.77 -24.70
CA MET A 121 4.59 -19.64 -23.67
C MET A 121 4.32 -19.17 -22.24
N PHE A 122 4.21 -17.85 -22.03
CA PHE A 122 3.94 -17.28 -20.72
C PHE A 122 2.46 -16.97 -20.48
N GLU A 123 1.57 -17.21 -21.46
CA GLU A 123 0.16 -16.80 -21.36
C GLU A 123 -0.53 -17.43 -20.15
N VAL A 124 -0.38 -18.74 -19.96
CA VAL A 124 -0.97 -19.48 -18.83
C VAL A 124 -0.45 -19.00 -17.46
N PRO A 125 0.87 -19.03 -17.17
CA PRO A 125 1.37 -18.55 -15.88
C PRO A 125 1.08 -17.07 -15.63
N LYS A 126 1.16 -16.23 -16.66
CA LYS A 126 0.89 -14.79 -16.57
C LYS A 126 -0.56 -14.50 -16.21
N ASN A 127 -1.53 -15.16 -16.87
CA ASN A 127 -2.95 -14.98 -16.60
C ASN A 127 -3.31 -15.47 -15.20
N TYR A 128 -2.71 -16.58 -14.74
CA TYR A 128 -2.87 -17.06 -13.38
C TYR A 128 -2.40 -16.01 -12.35
N ILE A 129 -1.20 -15.45 -12.53
CA ILE A 129 -0.67 -14.42 -11.63
C ILE A 129 -1.53 -13.15 -11.65
N TYR A 130 -1.93 -12.68 -12.83
CA TYR A 130 -2.81 -11.51 -12.93
C TYR A 130 -4.12 -11.74 -12.16
N THR A 131 -4.75 -12.90 -12.37
CA THR A 131 -5.99 -13.26 -11.68
C THR A 131 -5.77 -13.26 -10.17
N ARG A 132 -4.71 -13.92 -9.68
CA ARG A 132 -4.39 -13.98 -8.24
C ARG A 132 -4.12 -12.60 -7.65
N LEU A 133 -3.35 -11.77 -8.35
CA LEU A 133 -3.10 -10.40 -7.93
C LEU A 133 -4.40 -9.60 -7.85
N GLU A 134 -5.30 -9.77 -8.83
CA GLU A 134 -6.57 -9.03 -8.90
C GLU A 134 -7.60 -9.49 -7.87
N THR A 135 -7.70 -10.80 -7.60
CA THR A 135 -8.71 -11.35 -6.69
C THR A 135 -8.28 -11.29 -5.23
N ASP A 136 -7.01 -11.57 -4.94
CA ASP A 136 -6.58 -11.83 -3.57
C ASP A 136 -5.84 -10.64 -2.99
N ILE A 137 -4.92 -10.05 -3.75
CA ILE A 137 -3.95 -9.08 -3.24
C ILE A 137 -4.44 -7.64 -3.43
N TYR A 138 -4.92 -7.32 -4.62
CA TYR A 138 -5.31 -5.96 -5.00
C TYR A 138 -6.45 -5.37 -4.16
N PRO A 139 -7.51 -6.11 -3.79
CA PRO A 139 -8.57 -5.58 -2.94
C PRO A 139 -8.06 -5.22 -1.53
N VAL A 140 -7.17 -6.04 -0.97
CA VAL A 140 -6.57 -5.78 0.35
C VAL A 140 -5.65 -4.56 0.28
N PHE A 141 -4.81 -4.48 -0.76
CA PHE A 141 -3.98 -3.30 -1.03
C PHE A 141 -4.81 -2.01 -1.12
N LEU A 142 -5.91 -2.04 -1.88
CA LEU A 142 -6.83 -0.91 -2.01
C LEU A 142 -7.45 -0.51 -0.67
N GLN A 143 -7.91 -1.48 0.12
CA GLN A 143 -8.49 -1.20 1.43
C GLN A 143 -7.46 -0.57 2.37
N ASP A 144 -6.25 -1.10 2.41
CA ASP A 144 -5.17 -0.59 3.25
C ASP A 144 -4.85 0.88 2.89
N HIS A 145 -4.59 1.16 1.61
CA HIS A 145 -4.18 2.47 1.12
C HIS A 145 -5.32 3.50 0.98
N ALA A 146 -6.58 3.06 0.97
CA ALA A 146 -7.74 3.96 0.90
C ALA A 146 -8.25 4.40 2.28
N PHE A 147 -7.98 3.62 3.32
CA PHE A 147 -8.47 3.89 4.67
C PHE A 147 -7.38 4.29 5.66
N HIS A 148 -6.12 3.90 5.43
CA HIS A 148 -4.99 4.23 6.29
C HIS A 148 -4.09 5.26 5.61
N ASN A 149 -3.55 6.19 6.40
CA ASN A 149 -2.56 7.17 5.90
C ASN A 149 -1.21 7.08 6.61
N LEU A 150 -1.08 6.18 7.59
CA LEU A 150 0.12 5.95 8.38
C LEU A 150 0.62 4.52 8.15
N THR A 151 1.94 4.35 8.25
CA THR A 151 2.55 3.03 8.24
C THR A 151 2.26 2.26 9.54
N SER A 152 2.18 0.93 9.46
CA SER A 152 1.91 0.07 10.63
C SER A 152 2.88 0.32 11.78
N PHE A 153 4.17 0.49 11.48
CA PHE A 153 5.17 0.79 12.50
C PHE A 153 4.90 2.12 13.24
N ARG A 154 4.55 3.19 12.51
CA ARG A 154 4.25 4.49 13.15
C ARG A 154 2.93 4.44 13.93
N LEU A 155 1.96 3.62 13.51
CA LEU A 155 0.75 3.37 14.29
C LEU A 155 1.09 2.76 15.66
N TYR A 156 1.91 1.72 15.71
CA TYR A 156 2.34 1.14 16.98
C TYR A 156 3.13 2.13 17.84
N LEU A 157 3.99 2.97 17.26
CA LEU A 157 4.67 4.03 18.00
C LEU A 157 3.66 4.98 18.67
N ARG A 158 2.60 5.38 17.96
CA ARG A 158 1.53 6.21 18.53
C ARG A 158 0.77 5.51 19.66
N LEU A 159 0.52 4.21 19.55
CA LEU A 159 -0.08 3.44 20.64
C LEU A 159 0.76 3.55 21.91
N PHE A 160 2.04 3.19 21.84
CA PHE A 160 2.92 3.19 23.01
C PHE A 160 3.07 4.58 23.62
N VAL A 161 3.36 5.59 22.81
CA VAL A 161 3.51 6.98 23.28
C VAL A 161 2.18 7.50 23.82
N GLY A 162 1.06 7.19 23.17
CA GLY A 162 -0.28 7.58 23.60
C GLY A 162 -0.66 7.00 24.96
N LEU A 163 -0.34 5.73 25.22
CA LEU A 163 -0.59 5.09 26.52
C LEU A 163 0.25 5.72 27.64
N ILE A 164 1.52 6.02 27.37
CA ILE A 164 2.40 6.71 28.35
C ILE A 164 1.85 8.10 28.68
N LEU A 165 1.42 8.86 27.67
CA LEU A 165 0.82 10.18 27.86
C LEU A 165 -0.51 10.12 28.60
N LEU A 166 -1.34 9.11 28.32
CA LEU A 166 -2.60 8.90 29.03
C LEU A 166 -2.32 8.62 30.51
N TRP A 167 -1.37 7.72 30.81
CA TRP A 167 -0.95 7.44 32.17
C TRP A 167 -0.40 8.69 32.88
N ALA A 168 0.45 9.48 32.21
CA ALA A 168 0.98 10.72 32.76
C ALA A 168 -0.13 11.76 33.03
N GLY A 169 -1.09 11.90 32.10
CA GLY A 169 -2.24 12.80 32.27
C GLY A 169 -3.14 12.40 33.43
N LEU A 170 -3.44 11.10 33.58
CA LEU A 170 -4.19 10.56 34.72
C LEU A 170 -3.43 10.82 36.03
N SER A 171 -2.14 10.52 36.06
CA SER A 171 -1.29 10.68 37.24
C SER A 171 -1.23 12.14 37.68
N LEU A 172 -0.99 13.07 36.75
CA LEU A 172 -0.99 14.51 37.01
C LEU A 172 -2.36 15.00 37.50
N GLY A 173 -3.44 14.53 36.88
CA GLY A 173 -4.82 14.83 37.30
C GLY A 173 -5.09 14.43 38.75
N TYR A 174 -4.71 13.20 39.14
CA TYR A 174 -4.85 12.74 40.52
C TYR A 174 -3.98 13.54 41.49
N THR A 175 -2.72 13.82 41.15
CA THR A 175 -1.84 14.65 41.97
C THR A 175 -2.46 16.03 42.24
N PHE A 176 -3.04 16.67 41.22
CA PHE A 176 -3.67 17.98 41.39
C PHE A 176 -4.95 17.96 42.24
N ILE A 177 -5.73 16.88 42.18
CA ILE A 177 -6.90 16.67 43.05
C ILE A 177 -6.44 16.52 44.50
N PHE A 178 -5.44 15.67 44.76
CA PHE A 178 -4.94 15.39 46.10
C PHE A 178 -4.18 16.57 46.73
N LEU A 179 -3.51 17.41 45.94
CA LEU A 179 -2.91 18.65 46.48
C LEU A 179 -3.93 19.77 46.74
N ALA A 180 -5.20 19.54 46.39
CA ALA A 180 -6.29 20.53 46.39
C ALA A 180 -5.91 21.84 45.66
N THR A 181 -5.26 21.71 44.51
CA THR A 181 -4.86 22.86 43.67
C THR A 181 -6.07 23.58 43.08
N SER A 182 -5.87 24.83 42.65
CA SER A 182 -6.92 25.64 42.01
C SER A 182 -7.39 25.05 40.68
N ARG A 183 -8.65 25.31 40.30
CA ARG A 183 -9.23 24.81 39.04
C ARG A 183 -8.48 25.29 37.80
N VAL A 184 -7.88 26.49 37.85
CA VAL A 184 -7.07 27.04 36.75
C VAL A 184 -5.82 26.20 36.52
N LEU A 185 -5.14 25.77 37.59
CA LEU A 185 -3.97 24.90 37.45
C LEU A 185 -4.35 23.52 36.91
N ARG A 186 -5.52 23.00 37.28
CA ARG A 186 -6.04 21.71 36.78
C ARG A 186 -6.35 21.72 35.28
N LEU A 187 -6.64 22.87 34.68
CA LEU A 187 -6.87 22.97 33.24
C LEU A 187 -5.64 22.53 32.42
N TRP A 188 -4.44 22.58 32.97
CA TRP A 188 -3.22 22.12 32.28
C TRP A 188 -3.22 20.61 31.98
N VAL A 189 -4.08 19.83 32.65
CA VAL A 189 -4.28 18.40 32.38
C VAL A 189 -4.91 18.18 30.98
N VAL A 190 -5.52 19.21 30.38
CA VAL A 190 -6.02 19.16 28.99
C VAL A 190 -4.90 18.80 28.01
N LEU A 191 -3.67 19.30 28.19
CA LEU A 191 -2.58 19.06 27.24
C LEU A 191 -2.17 17.58 27.12
N PRO A 192 -1.83 16.86 28.21
CA PRO A 192 -1.49 15.44 28.10
C PRO A 192 -2.67 14.61 27.59
N PHE A 193 -3.92 14.92 27.96
CA PHE A 193 -5.08 14.22 27.42
C PHE A 193 -5.34 14.54 25.94
N ALA A 194 -5.13 15.77 25.48
CA ALA A 194 -5.22 16.13 24.07
C ALA A 194 -4.21 15.33 23.23
N LEU A 195 -2.96 15.29 23.68
CA LEU A 195 -1.90 14.57 22.97
C LEU A 195 -2.12 13.05 23.04
N ALA A 196 -2.54 12.51 24.19
CA ALA A 196 -2.87 11.10 24.34
C ALA A 196 -4.02 10.69 23.41
N MET A 197 -5.14 11.44 23.42
CA MET A 197 -6.28 11.16 22.54
C MET A 197 -5.92 11.29 21.06
N TYR A 198 -5.09 12.28 20.69
CA TYR A 198 -4.58 12.39 19.33
C TYR A 198 -3.84 11.12 18.90
N MET A 199 -2.92 10.63 19.74
CA MET A 199 -2.12 9.45 19.40
C MET A 199 -2.95 8.16 19.39
N LEU A 200 -3.81 7.95 20.40
CA LEU A 200 -4.62 6.74 20.54
C LEU A 200 -5.72 6.65 19.48
N VAL A 201 -6.47 7.74 19.21
CA VAL A 201 -7.51 7.73 18.17
C VAL A 201 -6.87 7.59 16.79
N SER A 202 -5.71 8.23 16.54
CA SER A 202 -4.98 8.01 15.29
C SER A 202 -4.56 6.55 15.11
N TYR A 203 -4.17 5.87 16.20
CA TYR A 203 -3.85 4.45 16.18
C TYR A 203 -5.07 3.59 15.85
N THR A 204 -6.20 3.78 16.55
CA THR A 204 -7.38 2.93 16.38
C THR A 204 -8.00 3.02 14.99
N TYR A 205 -7.94 4.20 14.36
CA TYR A 205 -8.51 4.42 13.04
C TYR A 205 -7.49 4.36 11.90
N GLY A 206 -6.19 4.22 12.19
CA GLY A 206 -5.18 4.18 11.14
C GLY A 206 -4.94 5.51 10.41
N VAL A 207 -5.54 6.59 10.90
CA VAL A 207 -5.58 7.89 10.23
C VAL A 207 -5.03 8.98 11.13
N ASP A 208 -4.00 9.68 10.67
CA ASP A 208 -3.59 10.98 11.18
C ASP A 208 -4.49 12.09 10.60
N PRO A 209 -5.30 12.79 11.42
CA PRO A 209 -6.20 13.83 10.91
C PRO A 209 -5.49 15.03 10.31
N VAL A 210 -4.29 15.38 10.79
CA VAL A 210 -3.51 16.51 10.28
C VAL A 210 -3.00 16.20 8.87
N LEU A 211 -2.38 15.04 8.67
CA LEU A 211 -1.90 14.61 7.36
C LEU A 211 -3.06 14.43 6.38
N ALA A 212 -4.18 13.84 6.82
CA ALA A 212 -5.37 13.66 5.99
C ALA A 212 -5.98 15.01 5.53
N CYS A 213 -6.03 16.02 6.39
CA CYS A 213 -6.48 17.38 6.02
C CYS A 213 -5.56 18.02 4.96
N LEU A 214 -4.25 17.89 5.15
CA LEU A 214 -3.22 18.34 4.19
C LEU A 214 -3.24 17.53 2.89
N GLY A 215 -3.89 16.36 2.86
CA GLY A 215 -3.89 15.46 1.70
C GLY A 215 -2.57 14.75 1.52
N LEU A 216 -1.90 14.43 2.63
CA LEU A 216 -0.65 13.70 2.69
C LEU A 216 -0.90 12.30 3.26
N PHE A 217 -0.05 11.36 2.89
CA PHE A 217 0.03 10.03 3.47
C PHE A 217 1.50 9.66 3.66
N GLU A 218 1.76 8.69 4.51
CA GLU A 218 3.10 8.18 4.77
C GLU A 218 3.35 6.90 3.98
N SER A 219 4.30 6.95 3.03
CA SER A 219 4.63 5.77 2.20
C SER A 219 5.63 4.84 2.89
N LYS A 220 6.62 5.43 3.56
CA LYS A 220 7.62 4.72 4.38
C LYS A 220 7.78 5.49 5.68
N LEU A 221 8.40 4.88 6.68
CA LEU A 221 8.57 5.50 7.99
C LEU A 221 9.17 6.92 7.87
N PHE A 222 8.43 7.93 8.33
CA PHE A 222 8.70 9.37 8.24
C PHE A 222 8.81 9.98 6.83
N GLN A 223 8.49 9.22 5.78
CA GLN A 223 8.45 9.70 4.41
C GLN A 223 7.01 9.97 3.99
N VAL A 224 6.65 11.25 3.89
CA VAL A 224 5.32 11.69 3.48
C VAL A 224 5.28 11.98 1.98
N ARG A 225 4.19 11.56 1.33
CA ARG A 225 3.88 11.83 -0.06
C ARG A 225 2.49 12.45 -0.18
N ALA A 226 2.27 13.21 -1.23
CA ALA A 226 0.96 13.80 -1.51
C ALA A 226 0.01 12.78 -2.15
N ILE A 227 -1.24 12.78 -1.70
CA ILE A 227 -2.32 11.99 -2.29
C ILE A 227 -2.71 12.65 -3.63
N GLN A 228 -2.48 11.94 -4.72
CA GLN A 228 -2.81 12.37 -6.07
C GLN A 228 -4.23 11.95 -6.46
N GLU A 229 -4.71 10.82 -5.93
CA GLU A 229 -6.06 10.31 -6.21
C GLU A 229 -7.15 11.09 -5.43
N PRO A 230 -8.06 11.81 -6.11
CA PRO A 230 -9.01 12.72 -5.44
C PRO A 230 -10.08 11.98 -4.62
N ILE A 231 -10.46 10.77 -5.03
CA ILE A 231 -11.45 9.95 -4.31
C ILE A 231 -10.90 9.55 -2.94
N ILE A 232 -9.67 9.04 -2.91
CA ILE A 232 -8.99 8.62 -1.69
C ILE A 232 -8.77 9.82 -0.76
N LYS A 233 -8.38 10.97 -1.33
CA LYS A 233 -8.29 12.22 -0.58
C LYS A 233 -9.62 12.60 0.10
N GLY A 234 -10.75 12.39 -0.58
CA GLY A 234 -12.09 12.59 -0.03
C GLY A 234 -12.41 11.61 1.13
N MET A 235 -12.04 10.34 0.98
CA MET A 235 -12.23 9.31 2.01
C MET A 235 -11.41 9.62 3.26
N HIS A 236 -10.12 9.94 3.11
CA HIS A 236 -9.24 10.31 4.22
C HIS A 236 -9.77 11.52 4.99
N ARG A 237 -10.28 12.55 4.29
CA ARG A 237 -10.87 13.73 4.95
C ARG A 237 -12.11 13.39 5.76
N ARG A 238 -13.01 12.55 5.24
CA ARG A 238 -14.20 12.12 6.00
C ARG A 238 -13.79 11.35 7.25
N HIS A 239 -12.85 10.41 7.13
CA HIS A 239 -12.32 9.66 8.28
C HIS A 239 -11.65 10.59 9.30
N ALA A 240 -10.85 11.55 8.83
CA ALA A 240 -10.20 12.55 9.67
C ALA A 240 -11.21 13.40 10.47
N THR A 241 -12.36 13.76 9.89
CA THR A 241 -13.39 14.52 10.62
C THR A 241 -13.98 13.74 11.78
N VAL A 242 -14.25 12.43 11.59
CA VAL A 242 -14.73 11.55 12.65
C VAL A 242 -13.66 11.38 13.74
N CYS A 243 -12.41 11.15 13.33
CA CYS A 243 -11.29 11.03 14.26
C CYS A 243 -11.09 12.31 15.09
N ALA A 244 -11.13 13.49 14.45
CA ALA A 244 -11.01 14.78 15.13
C ALA A 244 -12.15 15.00 16.14
N ALA A 245 -13.38 14.64 15.79
CA ALA A 245 -14.52 14.73 16.71
C ALA A 245 -14.33 13.84 17.94
N LEU A 246 -13.88 12.59 17.75
CA LEU A 246 -13.60 11.66 18.84
C LEU A 246 -12.43 12.11 19.72
N MET A 247 -11.39 12.69 19.13
CA MET A 247 -10.27 13.27 19.87
C MET A 247 -10.76 14.39 20.79
N VAL A 248 -11.51 15.35 20.26
CA VAL A 248 -12.05 16.47 21.04
C VAL A 248 -13.00 15.97 22.15
N ALA A 249 -13.91 15.05 21.82
CA ALA A 249 -14.85 14.49 22.78
C ALA A 249 -14.14 13.73 23.92
N GLY A 250 -13.16 12.89 23.58
CA GLY A 250 -12.37 12.14 24.56
C GLY A 250 -11.53 13.06 25.45
N THR A 251 -10.87 14.06 24.87
CA THR A 251 -10.10 15.04 25.65
C THR A 251 -11.00 15.83 26.59
N ALA A 252 -12.15 16.32 26.10
CA ALA A 252 -13.10 17.03 26.93
C ALA A 252 -13.63 16.15 28.08
N ALA A 253 -13.97 14.89 27.81
CA ALA A 253 -14.46 13.97 28.84
C ALA A 253 -13.46 13.77 29.98
N PHE A 254 -12.19 13.47 29.66
CA PHE A 254 -11.15 13.31 30.68
C PHE A 254 -10.87 14.64 31.39
N SER A 255 -10.71 15.74 30.68
CA SER A 255 -10.40 17.04 31.29
C SER A 255 -11.50 17.54 32.22
N VAL A 256 -12.78 17.43 31.83
CA VAL A 256 -13.91 17.85 32.65
C VAL A 256 -13.98 17.05 33.94
N LEU A 257 -13.73 15.74 33.89
CA LEU A 257 -13.70 14.87 35.06
C LEU A 257 -12.68 15.39 36.09
N PHE A 258 -11.43 15.64 35.68
CA PHE A 258 -10.37 16.05 36.63
C PHE A 258 -10.46 17.52 37.08
N VAL A 259 -11.08 18.40 36.28
CA VAL A 259 -11.25 19.82 36.62
C VAL A 259 -12.42 20.05 37.58
N LEU A 260 -13.54 19.33 37.41
CA LEU A 260 -14.76 19.54 38.20
C LEU A 260 -14.78 18.78 39.53
N VAL A 261 -14.05 17.66 39.65
CA VAL A 261 -14.02 16.87 40.88
C VAL A 261 -13.42 17.70 42.03
N PRO A 262 -14.10 17.82 43.18
CA PRO A 262 -13.59 18.58 44.32
C PRO A 262 -12.27 17.98 44.82
N GLY A 263 -11.31 18.85 45.15
CA GLY A 263 -10.05 18.42 45.74
C GLY A 263 -10.23 18.02 47.19
N HIS A 264 -9.50 16.99 47.62
CA HIS A 264 -9.38 16.62 49.01
C HIS A 264 -7.91 16.42 49.32
N ARG A 265 -7.38 17.14 50.32
CA ARG A 265 -6.00 16.93 50.76
C ARG A 265 -5.92 15.64 51.56
N LEU A 266 -5.12 14.70 51.05
CA LEU A 266 -4.68 13.51 51.78
C LEU A 266 -3.66 13.91 52.86
#